data_AF-A0A8K0RAY8-F1
#
_entry.id   AF-A0A8K0RAY8-F1
#
_cell.length_a   1.000
_cell.length_b   1.000
_cell.length_c   1.000
_cell.angle_alpha   90.00
_cell.angle_beta   90.00
_cell.angle_gamma   90.00
#
_symmetry.space_group_name_H-M   'P 1'
#
loop_
_entity.id
_entity.type
_entity.pdbx_description
1 polymer ?
#
loop_
_entity_poly.entity_id
_entity_poly.type
_entity_poly.pdbx_seq_one_letter_code
_entity_poly.pdbx_strand_id
1 'polypeptide(L)'
;MCDSPPPLPPPPPSSYPQNFRPPPPVPYDGMVFGGGGLVPAHSQMHVVNHPPVPGSYDMGLTPEIEGSEDLNQAVEKGSRCDSNSVYRVRRQNNPHMFCWVDEKPKSFDSDEKGKTKKAREAYAVNTFYSLDEVNDEWVVDHIRVNSTLLHAVLEHVLEGYPGLTQHDLKVFRPPFLGFIHRWNDLTSYMDKVDAASDTYAHLQLFRKVLEPLLQKSFDTIRECLLTHSHVKCFNIDKKKWEELDLTKLQEIEWSQHAFDSLVLAQDEKDLLVALIDRDQFNGGKPFDDFIDGKGQGMIMLLCGPPGVGKTLTAESIAEYLHRPLYKLGAGDLGSDARKVEQNLDSALKLCAHFGAVLLLDEADVFMEARSLNNLQRNELVSVFLRLLEYYSGIMILTTNRMRSIDPAFESRVDITISYNQLTETDRKQVWRNFLATLDANTVDVDEADLTKLARWEFNGRQIKSAIKTARILATKKKEPLNAQHLNVVLSLRNKALGMMNGEENLVDSISSGI
;
A
#
# COMPACT_ATOMS: atom_id res chain seq x y z
N MET A 1 13.45 -38.41 -43.96
CA MET A 1 14.04 -37.14 -43.54
C MET A 1 12.90 -36.15 -43.49
N CYS A 2 12.30 -35.99 -42.31
CA CYS A 2 11.16 -35.11 -42.07
C CYS A 2 11.68 -33.91 -41.30
N ASP A 3 11.47 -32.72 -41.86
CA ASP A 3 11.88 -31.44 -41.30
C ASP A 3 11.08 -31.12 -40.04
N SER A 4 11.80 -30.74 -38.98
CA SER A 4 11.26 -30.30 -37.69
C SER A 4 10.52 -28.96 -37.82
N PRO A 5 9.43 -28.72 -37.07
CA PRO A 5 8.75 -27.42 -37.05
C PRO A 5 9.60 -26.37 -36.30
N PRO A 6 9.41 -25.06 -36.61
CA PRO A 6 10.18 -23.98 -35.98
C PRO A 6 9.84 -23.83 -34.48
N PRO A 7 10.78 -23.33 -33.66
CA PRO A 7 10.56 -23.16 -32.22
C PRO A 7 9.50 -22.09 -31.94
N LEU A 8 8.68 -22.35 -30.91
CA LEU A 8 7.66 -21.44 -30.41
C LEU A 8 8.29 -20.13 -29.89
N PRO A 9 7.62 -18.98 -30.04
CA PRO A 9 8.08 -17.72 -29.46
C PRO A 9 8.11 -17.79 -27.92
N PRO A 10 9.02 -17.06 -27.26
CA PRO A 10 9.08 -17.02 -25.80
C PRO A 10 7.77 -16.47 -25.21
N PRO A 11 7.37 -16.91 -24.00
CA PRO A 11 6.18 -16.38 -23.33
C PRO A 11 6.34 -14.88 -23.05
N PRO A 12 5.24 -14.11 -23.05
CA PRO A 12 5.28 -12.70 -22.69
C PRO A 12 5.83 -12.53 -21.26
N PRO A 13 6.58 -11.44 -20.98
CA PRO A 13 7.07 -11.18 -19.63
C PRO A 13 5.90 -11.09 -18.66
N SER A 14 5.96 -11.81 -17.54
CA SER A 14 4.95 -11.76 -16.49
C SER A 14 4.87 -10.33 -15.95
N SER A 15 3.77 -9.63 -16.23
CA SER A 15 3.53 -8.24 -15.83
C SER A 15 3.09 -8.08 -14.37
N TYR A 16 3.60 -8.91 -13.45
CA TYR A 16 3.41 -8.72 -12.01
C TYR A 16 4.71 -8.18 -11.39
N PRO A 17 4.81 -6.87 -11.09
CA PRO A 17 5.88 -6.37 -10.24
C PRO A 17 5.69 -6.88 -8.80
N GLN A 18 6.76 -7.47 -8.25
CA GLN A 18 6.84 -8.23 -7.00
C GLN A 18 6.55 -7.46 -5.68
N ASN A 19 6.12 -6.21 -5.71
CA ASN A 19 6.26 -5.35 -4.53
C ASN A 19 5.00 -4.55 -4.21
N PHE A 20 4.08 -5.09 -3.39
CA PHE A 20 3.47 -4.28 -2.32
C PHE A 20 2.71 -5.05 -1.22
N ARG A 21 2.96 -4.70 0.05
CA ARG A 21 2.20 -5.12 1.26
C ARG A 21 1.58 -3.88 1.94
N PRO A 22 0.25 -3.68 1.92
CA PRO A 22 -0.40 -2.70 2.78
C PRO A 22 -0.48 -3.21 4.24
N PRO A 23 -0.52 -2.33 5.25
CA PRO A 23 -0.72 -2.75 6.64
C PRO A 23 -2.08 -3.43 6.83
N PRO A 24 -2.24 -4.32 7.83
CA PRO A 24 -3.47 -5.06 8.01
C PRO A 24 -4.65 -4.11 8.28
N PRO A 25 -5.80 -4.26 7.61
CA PRO A 25 -6.99 -3.52 7.94
C PRO A 25 -7.47 -3.93 9.35
N VAL A 26 -7.71 -2.93 10.20
CA VAL A 26 -8.44 -3.14 11.45
C VAL A 26 -9.83 -3.66 11.09
N PRO A 27 -10.35 -4.74 11.72
CA PRO A 27 -11.69 -5.22 11.42
C PRO A 27 -12.71 -4.10 11.65
N TYR A 28 -13.54 -3.87 10.65
CA TYR A 28 -14.72 -3.01 10.72
C TYR A 28 -15.66 -3.59 11.77
N ASP A 29 -15.61 -3.09 13.01
CA ASP A 29 -16.74 -3.24 13.94
C ASP A 29 -17.87 -2.35 13.44
N GLY A 30 -19.01 -2.98 13.13
CA GLY A 30 -20.20 -2.29 12.65
C GLY A 30 -20.59 -1.15 13.60
N MET A 31 -20.65 0.07 13.07
CA MET A 31 -21.27 1.20 13.76
C MET A 31 -22.74 0.88 14.07
N VAL A 32 -23.03 0.58 15.33
CA VAL A 32 -24.37 0.67 15.89
C VAL A 32 -24.61 2.14 16.25
N PHE A 33 -25.56 2.79 15.56
CA PHE A 33 -26.07 4.09 15.95
C PHE A 33 -26.90 3.96 17.24
N GLY A 34 -26.51 4.68 18.30
CA GLY A 34 -27.31 4.74 19.53
C GLY A 34 -26.71 5.58 20.67
N GLY A 35 -27.00 6.89 20.64
CA GLY A 35 -27.24 7.78 21.80
C GLY A 35 -26.38 7.74 23.07
N GLY A 36 -25.58 8.81 23.27
CA GLY A 36 -25.51 9.57 24.53
C GLY A 36 -24.48 9.17 25.59
N GLY A 37 -23.66 10.15 26.04
CA GLY A 37 -23.09 10.15 27.40
C GLY A 37 -21.56 10.21 27.57
N LEU A 38 -20.97 11.36 27.26
CA LEU A 38 -19.87 12.08 27.94
C LEU A 38 -19.06 11.43 29.12
N VAL A 39 -17.76 11.18 28.85
CA VAL A 39 -16.46 11.52 29.56
C VAL A 39 -16.06 10.87 30.94
N PRO A 40 -14.78 10.98 31.42
CA PRO A 40 -13.75 9.93 31.39
C PRO A 40 -13.11 9.63 32.80
N ALA A 41 -12.14 8.70 32.91
CA ALA A 41 -11.05 8.84 33.89
C ALA A 41 -9.85 7.91 33.62
N HIS A 42 -8.69 8.51 33.80
CA HIS A 42 -7.33 7.98 33.72
C HIS A 42 -6.96 7.00 34.86
N SER A 43 -6.03 6.11 34.52
CA SER A 43 -4.81 5.70 35.25
C SER A 43 -4.75 5.88 36.78
N GLN A 44 -4.38 4.80 37.50
CA GLN A 44 -3.27 4.85 38.45
C GLN A 44 -2.76 3.46 38.85
N MET A 45 -1.45 3.29 38.69
CA MET A 45 -0.64 2.23 39.29
C MET A 45 -0.71 2.29 40.81
N HIS A 46 -0.76 1.14 41.47
CA HIS A 46 -0.18 0.99 42.80
C HIS A 46 0.61 -0.32 42.88
N VAL A 47 1.92 -0.15 42.95
CA VAL A 47 2.91 -1.14 43.40
C VAL A 47 2.76 -1.28 44.91
N VAL A 48 2.60 -2.50 45.41
CA VAL A 48 2.95 -2.85 46.79
C VAL A 48 3.70 -4.17 46.79
N ASN A 49 4.91 -4.12 47.36
CA ASN A 49 5.88 -5.20 47.46
C ASN A 49 5.81 -5.88 48.84
N HIS A 50 6.09 -7.20 48.82
CA HIS A 50 6.59 -8.10 49.89
C HIS A 50 5.62 -8.69 50.94
N PRO A 51 5.95 -9.84 51.59
CA PRO A 51 7.16 -10.72 51.50
C PRO A 51 6.86 -12.24 51.31
N PRO A 52 7.90 -13.10 51.18
CA PRO A 52 7.77 -14.55 51.03
C PRO A 52 8.01 -15.32 52.35
N VAL A 53 7.32 -16.43 52.58
CA VAL A 53 7.74 -17.51 53.50
C VAL A 53 7.05 -18.85 53.16
N PRO A 54 7.56 -20.03 53.61
CA PRO A 54 7.81 -21.18 52.74
C PRO A 54 6.98 -22.41 53.15
N GLY A 55 6.93 -23.43 52.30
CA GLY A 55 6.23 -24.68 52.65
C GLY A 55 6.60 -25.83 51.71
N SER A 56 7.52 -26.65 52.18
CA SER A 56 7.94 -27.96 51.68
C SER A 56 6.79 -28.97 51.50
N TYR A 57 6.73 -29.70 50.38
CA TYR A 57 6.25 -31.09 50.26
C TYR A 57 6.83 -31.65 48.95
N ASP A 58 7.92 -32.42 49.01
CA ASP A 58 8.02 -33.87 49.24
C ASP A 58 8.02 -34.66 47.92
N MET A 59 9.11 -35.41 47.74
CA MET A 59 9.40 -36.24 46.58
C MET A 59 8.66 -37.56 46.72
N GLY A 60 7.45 -37.62 46.15
CA GLY A 60 6.70 -38.86 45.98
C GLY A 60 6.99 -39.51 44.62
N LEU A 61 7.79 -40.57 44.64
CA LEU A 61 7.95 -41.55 43.56
C LEU A 61 6.58 -41.96 43.00
N THR A 62 6.36 -41.79 41.69
CA THR A 62 5.28 -42.48 40.97
C THR A 62 5.81 -43.79 40.39
N PRO A 63 5.00 -44.88 40.41
CA PRO A 63 5.46 -46.20 40.01
C PRO A 63 5.56 -46.31 38.49
N GLU A 64 6.59 -47.05 38.06
CA GLU A 64 6.71 -47.63 36.74
C GLU A 64 5.42 -48.41 36.40
N ILE A 65 4.73 -48.00 35.34
CA ILE A 65 3.76 -48.84 34.65
C ILE A 65 4.22 -48.95 33.20
N GLU A 66 4.65 -50.17 32.88
CA GLU A 66 5.03 -50.65 31.57
C GLU A 66 3.92 -50.41 30.54
N GLY A 67 4.33 -49.84 29.42
CA GLY A 67 3.51 -49.52 28.26
C GLY A 67 4.38 -48.83 27.21
N SER A 68 5.57 -49.38 26.99
CA SER A 68 6.56 -48.91 26.02
C SER A 68 6.32 -49.57 24.67
N GLU A 69 5.48 -48.98 23.82
CA GLU A 69 5.63 -49.12 22.37
C GLU A 69 5.47 -47.74 21.72
N ASP A 70 6.51 -47.36 20.95
CA ASP A 70 6.61 -46.26 19.99
C ASP A 70 6.71 -44.80 20.46
N LEU A 71 7.71 -44.53 21.30
CA LEU A 71 8.35 -43.21 21.38
C LEU A 71 9.80 -43.31 20.93
N ASN A 72 10.08 -43.35 19.61
CA ASN A 72 11.39 -42.99 19.02
C ASN A 72 11.44 -43.05 17.46
N GLN A 73 10.50 -42.40 16.76
CA GLN A 73 10.76 -41.97 15.38
C GLN A 73 10.42 -40.49 15.22
N ALA A 74 11.36 -39.71 14.68
CA ALA A 74 11.11 -38.34 14.28
C ALA A 74 10.18 -38.36 13.07
N VAL A 75 8.88 -38.16 13.28
CA VAL A 75 7.92 -38.05 12.18
C VAL A 75 8.10 -36.68 11.53
N GLU A 76 8.48 -36.68 10.25
CA GLU A 76 8.65 -35.46 9.46
C GLU A 76 7.30 -34.78 9.27
N LYS A 77 7.24 -33.45 9.46
CA LYS A 77 5.97 -32.71 9.45
C LYS A 77 5.33 -32.76 8.08
N GLY A 78 4.05 -33.07 8.03
CA GLY A 78 3.30 -33.18 6.77
C GLY A 78 3.76 -34.31 5.85
N SER A 79 4.55 -35.27 6.34
CA SER A 79 5.02 -36.44 5.58
C SER A 79 3.89 -37.37 5.12
N ARG A 80 2.73 -37.30 5.78
CA ARG A 80 1.54 -38.04 5.40
C ARG A 80 0.61 -37.14 4.60
N CYS A 81 0.43 -37.46 3.32
CA CYS A 81 -0.59 -36.85 2.45
C CYS A 81 -2.00 -37.30 2.86
N ASP A 82 -2.44 -36.86 4.04
CA ASP A 82 -3.74 -37.15 4.62
C ASP A 82 -4.18 -35.98 5.52
N SER A 83 -5.48 -35.90 5.79
CA SER A 83 -6.07 -34.84 6.62
C SER A 83 -6.60 -35.40 7.94
N ASN A 84 -6.51 -34.62 9.02
CA ASN A 84 -7.05 -35.01 10.32
C ASN A 84 -8.03 -33.95 10.85
N SER A 85 -9.14 -34.41 11.44
CA SER A 85 -10.11 -33.54 12.11
C SER A 85 -9.88 -33.57 13.61
N VAL A 86 -9.81 -32.38 14.23
CA VAL A 86 -9.45 -32.23 15.64
C VAL A 86 -10.48 -31.35 16.34
N TYR A 87 -11.04 -31.81 17.47
CA TYR A 87 -12.15 -31.16 18.16
C TYR A 87 -11.73 -30.62 19.52
N ARG A 88 -12.12 -29.39 19.84
CA ARG A 88 -11.85 -28.75 21.15
C ARG A 88 -12.90 -29.20 22.16
N VAL A 89 -12.49 -29.93 23.17
CA VAL A 89 -13.34 -30.41 24.26
C VAL A 89 -12.86 -29.88 25.60
N ARG A 90 -13.79 -29.76 26.54
CA ARG A 90 -13.50 -29.43 27.94
C ARG A 90 -13.09 -30.71 28.68
N ARG A 91 -12.04 -30.62 29.50
CA ARG A 91 -11.63 -31.76 30.34
C ARG A 91 -12.60 -31.91 31.50
N GLN A 92 -13.12 -33.12 31.74
CA GLN A 92 -14.00 -33.37 32.88
C GLN A 92 -13.29 -33.11 34.22
N ASN A 93 -12.02 -33.49 34.30
CA ASN A 93 -11.20 -33.34 35.52
C ASN A 93 -10.79 -31.89 35.84
N ASN A 94 -10.87 -30.97 34.86
CA ASN A 94 -10.64 -29.55 35.12
C ASN A 94 -11.46 -28.70 34.14
N PRO A 95 -12.62 -28.18 34.60
CA PRO A 95 -13.53 -27.42 33.76
C PRO A 95 -12.94 -26.09 33.21
N HIS A 96 -11.78 -25.64 33.67
CA HIS A 96 -11.11 -24.46 33.10
C HIS A 96 -10.05 -24.81 32.04
N MET A 97 -9.86 -26.10 31.73
CA MET A 97 -8.82 -26.57 30.83
C MET A 97 -9.42 -27.34 29.64
N PHE A 98 -8.97 -26.99 28.44
CA PHE A 98 -9.39 -27.63 27.20
C PHE A 98 -8.34 -28.63 26.71
N CYS A 99 -8.79 -29.64 25.98
CA CYS A 99 -7.93 -30.48 25.16
C CYS A 99 -8.49 -30.64 23.75
N TRP A 100 -7.64 -31.13 22.88
CA TRP A 100 -7.96 -31.44 21.51
C TRP A 100 -8.06 -32.96 21.38
N VAL A 101 -9.14 -33.46 20.79
CA VAL A 101 -9.39 -34.89 20.52
C VAL A 101 -9.53 -35.12 19.01
N ASP A 102 -9.16 -36.31 18.54
CA ASP A 102 -9.09 -36.61 17.09
C ASP A 102 -10.33 -37.37 16.58
N GLU A 103 -11.27 -37.69 17.47
CA GLU A 103 -12.58 -38.25 17.14
C GLU A 103 -13.67 -37.22 17.45
N LYS A 104 -14.74 -37.19 16.65
CA LYS A 104 -15.86 -36.28 16.87
C LYS A 104 -16.55 -36.66 18.18
N PRO A 105 -16.49 -35.82 19.21
CA PRO A 105 -17.01 -36.17 20.52
C PRO A 105 -18.54 -36.12 20.52
N LYS A 106 -19.18 -36.97 21.34
CA LYS A 106 -20.64 -37.00 21.52
C LYS A 106 -21.16 -35.85 22.39
N SER A 107 -20.30 -35.29 23.24
CA SER A 107 -20.59 -34.21 24.18
C SER A 107 -19.39 -33.25 24.25
N PHE A 108 -19.64 -32.01 24.68
CA PHE A 108 -18.58 -31.00 24.85
C PHE A 108 -17.52 -31.40 25.88
N ASP A 109 -17.93 -32.19 26.87
CA ASP A 109 -17.06 -32.78 27.88
C ASP A 109 -16.58 -34.16 27.42
N SER A 110 -15.26 -34.41 27.48
CA SER A 110 -14.67 -35.70 27.12
C SER A 110 -13.43 -36.01 27.97
N ASP A 111 -13.27 -37.28 28.30
CA ASP A 111 -12.08 -37.84 28.97
C ASP A 111 -11.11 -38.53 28.00
N GLU A 112 -11.38 -38.46 26.69
CA GLU A 112 -10.54 -39.09 25.68
C GLU A 112 -9.16 -38.41 25.60
N LYS A 113 -8.11 -39.22 25.66
CA LYS A 113 -6.74 -38.77 25.43
C LYS A 113 -6.53 -38.63 23.92
N GLY A 114 -6.51 -37.39 23.42
CA GLY A 114 -6.15 -37.10 22.04
C GLY A 114 -4.69 -37.47 21.70
N LYS A 115 -4.38 -37.58 20.41
CA LYS A 115 -3.03 -37.83 19.88
C LYS A 115 -2.04 -36.77 20.36
N THR A 116 -0.78 -37.18 20.48
CA THR A 116 0.31 -36.25 20.80
C THR A 116 0.47 -35.19 19.72
N LYS A 117 0.99 -34.02 20.09
CA LYS A 117 1.29 -32.93 19.15
C LYS A 117 2.12 -33.41 17.95
N LYS A 118 3.11 -34.28 18.19
CA LYS A 118 3.97 -34.85 17.14
C LYS A 118 3.19 -35.70 16.14
N ALA A 119 2.25 -36.53 16.61
CA ALA A 119 1.42 -37.37 15.75
C ALA A 119 0.47 -36.53 14.87
N ARG A 120 -0.01 -35.38 15.35
CA ARG A 120 -0.82 -34.46 14.54
C ARG A 120 -0.03 -33.71 13.48
N GLU A 121 1.23 -33.38 13.77
CA GLU A 121 2.09 -32.68 12.81
C GLU A 121 2.49 -33.55 11.62
N ALA A 122 2.30 -34.87 11.70
CA ALA A 122 2.53 -35.82 10.61
C ALA A 122 1.57 -35.63 9.41
N TYR A 123 0.32 -35.24 9.68
CA TYR A 123 -0.71 -35.03 8.66
C TYR A 123 -0.44 -33.74 7.88
N ALA A 124 -0.60 -33.79 6.56
CA ALA A 124 -0.43 -32.64 5.67
C ALA A 124 -1.36 -31.47 6.05
N VAL A 125 -2.60 -31.77 6.45
CA VAL A 125 -3.62 -30.77 6.80
C VAL A 125 -4.37 -31.20 8.06
N ASN A 126 -4.52 -30.29 9.03
CA ASN A 126 -5.35 -30.51 10.22
C ASN A 126 -6.48 -29.48 10.25
N THR A 127 -7.72 -29.93 10.36
CA THR A 127 -8.89 -29.06 10.53
C THR A 127 -9.34 -29.10 11.98
N PHE A 128 -9.30 -27.94 12.64
CA PHE A 128 -9.67 -27.79 14.04
C PHE A 128 -11.12 -27.28 14.16
N TYR A 129 -11.89 -27.89 15.05
CA TYR A 129 -13.30 -27.59 15.30
C TYR A 129 -13.51 -27.16 16.75
N SER A 130 -14.37 -26.16 16.95
CA SER A 130 -14.88 -25.74 18.24
C SER A 130 -16.39 -25.84 18.27
N LEU A 131 -16.98 -26.11 19.44
CA LEU A 131 -18.42 -26.08 19.61
C LEU A 131 -18.90 -24.62 19.63
N ASP A 132 -19.86 -24.31 18.77
CA ASP A 132 -20.71 -23.13 18.89
C ASP A 132 -21.83 -23.46 19.90
N GLU A 133 -21.66 -23.00 21.14
CA GLU A 133 -22.59 -23.28 22.24
C GLU A 133 -24.01 -22.73 22.00
N VAL A 134 -24.16 -21.75 21.11
CA VAL A 134 -25.46 -21.13 20.82
C VAL A 134 -26.29 -22.02 19.89
N ASN A 135 -25.64 -22.60 18.88
CA ASN A 135 -26.29 -23.41 17.86
C ASN A 135 -26.13 -24.92 18.08
N ASP A 136 -25.36 -25.34 19.09
CA ASP A 136 -24.98 -26.73 19.39
C ASP A 136 -24.32 -27.44 18.18
N GLU A 137 -23.50 -26.70 17.43
CA GLU A 137 -22.84 -27.19 16.21
C GLU A 137 -21.33 -27.09 16.29
N TRP A 138 -20.63 -28.10 15.74
CA TRP A 138 -19.18 -28.06 15.61
C TRP A 138 -18.78 -27.23 14.39
N VAL A 139 -18.28 -26.03 14.63
CA VAL A 139 -17.80 -25.11 13.61
C VAL A 139 -16.29 -25.21 13.47
N VAL A 140 -15.77 -24.95 12.27
CA VAL A 140 -14.32 -24.90 12.05
C VAL A 140 -13.75 -23.67 12.77
N ASP A 141 -12.73 -23.87 13.59
CA ASP A 141 -11.98 -22.82 14.29
C ASP A 141 -10.81 -22.34 13.40
N HIS A 142 -10.01 -23.29 12.90
CA HIS A 142 -8.91 -23.01 11.96
C HIS A 142 -8.46 -24.27 11.20
N ILE A 143 -7.73 -24.07 10.10
CA ILE A 143 -7.02 -25.11 9.37
C ILE A 143 -5.53 -24.87 9.57
N ARG A 144 -4.77 -25.91 9.89
CA ARG A 144 -3.31 -25.88 9.90
C ARG A 144 -2.76 -26.71 8.75
N VAL A 145 -1.89 -26.11 7.96
CA VAL A 145 -1.14 -26.78 6.88
C VAL A 145 0.25 -27.11 7.41
N ASN A 146 0.62 -28.39 7.44
CA ASN A 146 1.95 -28.85 7.85
C ASN A 146 2.81 -29.31 6.66
N SER A 147 2.22 -29.58 5.50
CA SER A 147 2.95 -30.01 4.30
C SER A 147 3.81 -28.88 3.73
N THR A 148 5.11 -29.14 3.59
CA THR A 148 6.08 -28.21 2.99
C THR A 148 5.80 -27.98 1.49
N LEU A 149 5.30 -29.00 0.79
CA LEU A 149 4.88 -28.90 -0.61
C LEU A 149 3.71 -27.93 -0.76
N LEU A 150 2.72 -28.00 0.15
CA LEU A 150 1.62 -27.04 0.15
C LEU A 150 2.10 -25.64 0.50
N HIS A 151 3.04 -25.46 1.44
CA HIS A 151 3.58 -24.14 1.75
C HIS A 151 4.20 -23.47 0.52
N ALA A 152 4.99 -24.20 -0.27
CA ALA A 152 5.59 -23.67 -1.50
C ALA A 152 4.53 -23.20 -2.52
N VAL A 153 3.43 -23.95 -2.65
CA VAL A 153 2.32 -23.55 -3.54
C VAL A 153 1.56 -22.35 -2.99
N LEU A 154 1.28 -22.35 -1.68
CA LEU A 154 0.54 -21.27 -1.02
C LEU A 154 1.30 -19.96 -1.00
N GLU A 155 2.63 -20.00 -0.91
CA GLU A 155 3.48 -18.82 -1.07
C GLU A 155 3.28 -18.14 -2.42
N HIS A 156 3.07 -18.93 -3.49
CA HIS A 156 2.83 -18.42 -4.83
C HIS A 156 1.38 -18.00 -5.06
N VAL A 157 0.41 -18.84 -4.67
CA VAL A 157 -1.03 -18.58 -4.90
C VAL A 157 -1.54 -17.40 -4.07
N LEU A 158 -1.03 -17.22 -2.85
CA LEU A 158 -1.42 -16.14 -1.94
C LEU A 158 -0.38 -15.01 -1.92
N GLU A 159 0.52 -14.96 -2.90
CA GLU A 159 1.51 -13.90 -3.02
C GLU A 159 0.82 -12.53 -3.07
N GLY A 160 1.28 -11.60 -2.23
CA GLY A 160 0.72 -10.24 -2.14
C GLY A 160 -0.69 -10.12 -1.58
N TYR A 161 -1.28 -11.19 -1.00
CA TYR A 161 -2.63 -11.09 -0.44
C TYR A 161 -2.65 -10.24 0.87
N PRO A 162 -3.52 -9.21 0.99
CA PRO A 162 -3.54 -8.33 2.17
C PRO A 162 -3.82 -9.06 3.49
N GLY A 163 -3.01 -8.78 4.52
CA GLY A 163 -3.20 -9.34 5.87
C GLY A 163 -2.72 -10.78 6.07
N LEU A 164 -2.06 -11.40 5.08
CA LEU A 164 -1.38 -12.70 5.19
C LEU A 164 0.12 -12.50 5.02
N THR A 165 0.91 -12.78 6.06
CA THR A 165 2.38 -12.83 5.92
C THR A 165 2.84 -14.26 5.59
N GLN A 166 4.07 -14.42 5.08
CA GLN A 166 4.67 -15.74 4.85
C GLN A 166 4.71 -16.60 6.13
N HIS A 167 4.76 -15.98 7.32
CA HIS A 167 4.69 -16.69 8.60
C HIS A 167 3.27 -17.20 8.92
N ASP A 168 2.24 -16.58 8.35
CA ASP A 168 0.83 -16.90 8.57
C ASP A 168 0.30 -18.02 7.65
N LEU A 169 1.07 -18.42 6.62
CA LEU A 169 0.69 -19.48 5.66
C LEU A 169 0.59 -20.90 6.25
N LYS A 170 0.72 -21.01 7.57
CA LYS A 170 0.59 -22.25 8.33
C LYS A 170 -0.79 -22.43 8.92
N VAL A 171 -1.51 -21.34 9.24
CA VAL A 171 -2.79 -21.39 9.94
C VAL A 171 -3.77 -20.43 9.32
N PHE A 172 -4.90 -20.96 8.85
CA PHE A 172 -5.97 -20.20 8.21
C PHE A 172 -7.24 -20.28 9.05
N ARG A 173 -7.96 -19.17 9.18
CA ARG A 173 -9.21 -19.10 9.94
C ARG A 173 -10.39 -18.79 9.01
N PRO A 174 -11.62 -19.23 9.35
CA PRO A 174 -12.81 -18.76 8.66
C PRO A 174 -12.89 -17.22 8.67
N PRO A 175 -13.43 -16.59 7.62
CA PRO A 175 -14.13 -17.21 6.49
C PRO A 175 -13.20 -17.58 5.32
N PHE A 176 -11.89 -17.75 5.55
CA PHE A 176 -10.95 -18.24 4.53
C PHE A 176 -10.85 -17.37 3.26
N LEU A 177 -10.99 -16.04 3.42
CA LEU A 177 -11.08 -15.07 2.31
C LEU A 177 -9.97 -15.20 1.26
N GLY A 178 -8.73 -15.49 1.69
CA GLY A 178 -7.60 -15.70 0.77
C GLY A 178 -7.89 -16.77 -0.27
N PHE A 179 -8.46 -17.91 0.15
CA PHE A 179 -8.81 -19.01 -0.76
C PHE A 179 -10.05 -18.74 -1.58
N ILE A 180 -10.98 -17.93 -1.08
CA ILE A 180 -12.14 -17.49 -1.84
C ILE A 180 -11.70 -16.62 -3.01
N HIS A 181 -10.90 -15.58 -2.75
CA HIS A 181 -10.48 -14.61 -3.77
C HIS A 181 -9.48 -15.20 -4.77
N ARG A 182 -8.63 -16.13 -4.31
CA ARG A 182 -7.60 -16.79 -5.13
C ARG A 182 -7.98 -18.22 -5.53
N TRP A 183 -9.25 -18.58 -5.50
CA TRP A 183 -9.71 -19.93 -5.84
C TRP A 183 -9.36 -20.32 -7.29
N ASN A 184 -9.51 -19.38 -8.21
CA ASN A 184 -9.17 -19.57 -9.62
C ASN A 184 -7.65 -19.71 -9.81
N ASP A 185 -6.85 -18.96 -9.07
CA ASP A 185 -5.38 -19.05 -9.11
C ASP A 185 -4.89 -20.40 -8.57
N LEU A 186 -5.48 -20.88 -7.45
CA LEU A 186 -5.21 -22.20 -6.89
C LEU A 186 -5.55 -23.31 -7.90
N THR A 187 -6.72 -23.21 -8.55
CA THR A 187 -7.16 -24.19 -9.55
C THR A 187 -6.28 -24.17 -10.79
N SER A 188 -5.96 -22.97 -11.29
CA SER A 188 -5.06 -22.79 -12.45
C SER A 188 -3.64 -23.29 -12.16
N TYR A 189 -3.18 -23.19 -10.91
CA TYR A 189 -1.91 -23.77 -10.49
C TYR A 189 -1.97 -25.30 -10.53
N MET A 190 -3.04 -25.91 -10.00
CA MET A 190 -3.23 -27.36 -10.06
C MET A 190 -3.21 -27.91 -11.49
N ASP A 191 -3.79 -27.18 -12.45
CA ASP A 191 -3.82 -27.58 -13.86
C ASP A 191 -2.42 -27.54 -14.54
N LYS A 192 -1.49 -26.75 -13.99
CA LYS A 192 -0.11 -26.63 -14.50
C LYS A 192 0.84 -27.67 -13.88
N VAL A 193 0.48 -28.26 -12.75
CA VAL A 193 1.33 -29.23 -12.04
C VAL A 193 1.11 -30.62 -12.63
N ASP A 194 2.20 -31.39 -12.74
CA ASP A 194 2.12 -32.78 -13.19
C ASP A 194 1.24 -33.61 -12.26
N ALA A 195 0.22 -34.27 -12.83
CA ALA A 195 -0.75 -35.08 -12.12
C ALA A 195 -0.12 -36.29 -11.39
N ALA A 196 1.08 -36.72 -11.81
CA ALA A 196 1.83 -37.79 -11.16
C ALA A 196 2.69 -37.32 -9.96
N SER A 197 2.76 -36.01 -9.69
CA SER A 197 3.63 -35.45 -8.65
C SER A 197 3.01 -35.52 -7.24
N ASP A 198 3.86 -35.64 -6.22
CA ASP A 198 3.43 -35.57 -4.82
C ASP A 198 2.79 -34.23 -4.47
N THR A 199 3.23 -33.13 -5.11
CA THR A 199 2.63 -31.80 -4.96
C THR A 199 1.17 -31.81 -5.41
N TYR A 200 0.86 -32.47 -6.53
CA TYR A 200 -0.51 -32.59 -7.02
C TYR A 200 -1.38 -33.39 -6.06
N ALA A 201 -0.89 -34.51 -5.51
CA ALA A 201 -1.60 -35.30 -4.51
C ALA A 201 -1.94 -34.47 -3.25
N HIS A 202 -0.99 -33.68 -2.77
CA HIS A 202 -1.21 -32.78 -1.63
C HIS A 202 -2.20 -31.66 -1.95
N LEU A 203 -2.15 -31.08 -3.16
CA LEU A 203 -3.11 -30.06 -3.60
C LEU A 203 -4.53 -30.62 -3.74
N GLN A 204 -4.68 -31.83 -4.27
CA GLN A 204 -5.97 -32.51 -4.34
C GLN A 204 -6.56 -32.75 -2.95
N LEU A 205 -5.73 -33.22 -2.00
CA LEU A 205 -6.14 -33.37 -0.60
C LEU A 205 -6.58 -32.03 -0.01
N PHE A 206 -5.78 -30.97 -0.19
CA PHE A 206 -6.07 -29.66 0.35
C PHE A 206 -7.36 -29.06 -0.22
N ARG A 207 -7.56 -29.20 -1.54
CA ARG A 207 -8.80 -28.82 -2.21
C ARG A 207 -10.01 -29.58 -1.64
N LYS A 208 -9.89 -30.90 -1.46
CA LYS A 208 -10.96 -31.73 -0.86
C LYS A 208 -11.35 -31.28 0.56
N VAL A 209 -10.40 -30.75 1.33
CA VAL A 209 -10.66 -30.17 2.66
C VAL A 209 -11.32 -28.79 2.56
N LEU A 210 -10.85 -27.92 1.65
CA LEU A 210 -11.33 -26.54 1.53
C LEU A 210 -12.69 -26.42 0.82
N GLU A 211 -12.93 -27.17 -0.24
CA GLU A 211 -14.09 -26.99 -1.13
C GLU A 211 -15.43 -27.05 -0.36
N PRO A 212 -15.67 -28.01 0.58
CA PRO A 212 -16.88 -28.02 1.41
C PRO A 212 -16.98 -26.83 2.37
N LEU A 213 -15.84 -26.33 2.87
CA LEU A 213 -15.78 -25.20 3.81
C LEU A 213 -16.05 -23.87 3.12
N LEU A 214 -15.68 -23.77 1.85
CA LEU A 214 -15.88 -22.59 1.03
C LEU A 214 -17.23 -22.61 0.29
N GLN A 215 -17.87 -23.77 0.13
CA GLN A 215 -19.10 -23.91 -0.66
C GLN A 215 -20.19 -22.91 -0.26
N LYS A 216 -20.48 -22.77 1.04
CA LYS A 216 -21.45 -21.79 1.55
C LYS A 216 -21.07 -20.35 1.17
N SER A 217 -19.77 -20.03 1.25
CA SER A 217 -19.25 -18.73 0.87
C SER A 217 -19.29 -18.52 -0.64
N PHE A 218 -19.01 -19.53 -1.47
CA PHE A 218 -19.14 -19.44 -2.92
C PHE A 218 -20.59 -19.28 -3.36
N ASP A 219 -21.52 -19.95 -2.70
CA ASP A 219 -22.96 -19.78 -2.96
C ASP A 219 -23.41 -18.38 -2.55
N THR A 220 -22.97 -17.89 -1.38
CA THR A 220 -23.22 -16.51 -0.94
C THR A 220 -22.59 -15.50 -1.88
N ILE A 221 -21.38 -15.74 -2.42
CA ILE A 221 -20.72 -14.82 -3.35
C ILE A 221 -21.38 -14.84 -4.71
N ARG A 222 -21.79 -16.01 -5.22
CA ARG A 222 -22.62 -16.10 -6.42
C ARG A 222 -23.94 -15.37 -6.24
N GLU A 223 -24.55 -15.45 -5.07
CA GLU A 223 -25.72 -14.67 -4.70
C GLU A 223 -25.39 -13.17 -4.58
N CYS A 224 -24.24 -12.78 -4.03
CA CYS A 224 -23.78 -11.39 -3.96
C CYS A 224 -23.47 -10.80 -5.34
N LEU A 225 -22.94 -11.61 -6.27
CA LEU A 225 -22.78 -11.25 -7.68
C LEU A 225 -24.14 -11.02 -8.37
N LEU A 226 -25.23 -11.58 -7.81
CA LEU A 226 -26.61 -11.30 -8.22
C LEU A 226 -27.25 -10.12 -7.46
N THR A 227 -26.59 -9.58 -6.43
CA THR A 227 -27.04 -8.37 -5.70
C THR A 227 -26.48 -7.08 -6.31
N HIS A 228 -26.92 -5.93 -5.78
CA HIS A 228 -26.65 -4.59 -6.32
C HIS A 228 -25.19 -4.42 -6.79
N SER A 229 -25.02 -4.05 -8.05
CA SER A 229 -23.70 -3.78 -8.67
C SER A 229 -23.00 -2.55 -8.10
N HIS A 230 -23.48 -1.98 -7.00
CA HIS A 230 -23.01 -0.74 -6.41
C HIS A 230 -22.45 -0.98 -5.02
N VAL A 231 -21.22 -0.53 -4.76
CA VAL A 231 -20.56 -0.60 -3.45
C VAL A 231 -20.13 0.80 -3.02
N LYS A 232 -20.18 1.09 -1.72
CA LYS A 232 -19.61 2.34 -1.19
C LYS A 232 -18.08 2.29 -1.29
N CYS A 233 -17.49 3.19 -2.06
CA CYS A 233 -16.05 3.36 -2.17
C CYS A 233 -15.65 4.76 -1.71
N PHE A 234 -14.39 4.93 -1.33
CA PHE A 234 -13.84 6.26 -1.07
C PHE A 234 -13.28 6.85 -2.37
N ASN A 235 -13.85 7.96 -2.83
CA ASN A 235 -13.34 8.71 -3.97
C ASN A 235 -12.19 9.60 -3.51
N ILE A 236 -10.95 9.28 -3.92
CA ILE A 236 -9.73 9.98 -3.50
C ILE A 236 -9.72 11.44 -3.97
N ASP A 237 -10.18 11.73 -5.19
CA ASP A 237 -10.19 13.09 -5.74
C ASP A 237 -11.17 14.00 -5.01
N LYS A 238 -12.37 13.48 -4.75
CA LYS A 238 -13.45 14.23 -4.06
C LYS A 238 -13.36 14.14 -2.54
N LYS A 239 -12.53 13.24 -2.02
CA LYS A 239 -12.33 12.94 -0.58
C LYS A 239 -13.63 12.59 0.14
N LYS A 240 -14.47 11.79 -0.50
CA LYS A 240 -15.82 11.44 -0.02
C LYS A 240 -16.16 9.99 -0.34
N TRP A 241 -16.99 9.39 0.51
CA TRP A 241 -17.61 8.10 0.23
C TRP A 241 -18.73 8.26 -0.79
N GLU A 242 -18.65 7.53 -1.89
CA GLU A 242 -19.62 7.52 -2.99
C GLU A 242 -20.01 6.08 -3.35
N GLU A 243 -21.12 5.91 -4.06
CA GLU A 243 -21.51 4.60 -4.61
C GLU A 243 -20.81 4.37 -5.96
N LEU A 244 -20.17 3.22 -6.10
CA LEU A 244 -19.39 2.82 -7.27
C LEU A 244 -20.02 1.61 -7.94
N ASP A 245 -20.30 1.75 -9.23
CA ASP A 245 -20.75 0.68 -10.09
C ASP A 245 -19.58 -0.26 -10.45
N LEU A 246 -19.60 -1.46 -9.89
CA LEU A 246 -18.57 -2.48 -10.06
C LEU A 246 -18.42 -2.94 -11.52
N THR A 247 -19.46 -2.78 -12.35
CA THR A 247 -19.40 -3.19 -13.77
C THR A 247 -18.49 -2.32 -14.62
N LYS A 248 -18.09 -1.15 -14.11
CA LYS A 248 -17.23 -0.18 -14.80
C LYS A 248 -15.80 -0.19 -14.29
N LEU A 249 -15.44 -1.15 -13.43
CA LEU A 249 -14.08 -1.29 -12.94
C LEU A 249 -13.15 -1.70 -14.08
N GLN A 250 -11.98 -1.07 -14.10
CA GLN A 250 -10.88 -1.36 -15.01
C GLN A 250 -9.59 -1.33 -14.20
N GLU A 251 -8.59 -2.07 -14.66
CA GLU A 251 -7.26 -2.00 -14.07
C GLU A 251 -6.66 -0.60 -14.30
N ILE A 252 -5.88 -0.12 -13.33
CA ILE A 252 -5.22 1.18 -13.41
C ILE A 252 -4.05 1.05 -14.40
N GLU A 253 -4.05 1.89 -15.43
CA GLU A 253 -2.93 2.03 -16.36
C GLU A 253 -1.89 3.01 -15.80
N TRP A 254 -0.82 2.46 -15.20
CA TRP A 254 0.25 3.25 -14.62
C TRP A 254 1.24 3.78 -15.66
N SER A 255 1.76 4.99 -15.43
CA SER A 255 2.71 5.65 -16.32
C SER A 255 4.15 5.25 -16.02
N GLN A 256 4.64 4.22 -16.72
CA GLN A 256 5.99 3.67 -16.52
C GLN A 256 7.12 4.68 -16.74
N HIS A 257 6.92 5.71 -17.56
CA HIS A 257 7.94 6.70 -17.91
C HIS A 257 7.81 8.03 -17.15
N ALA A 258 6.84 8.15 -16.23
CA ALA A 258 6.60 9.40 -15.52
C ALA A 258 7.85 9.86 -14.75
N PHE A 259 8.47 8.95 -14.01
CA PHE A 259 9.68 9.23 -13.22
C PHE A 259 10.91 9.56 -14.10
N ASP A 260 11.09 8.84 -15.20
CA ASP A 260 12.18 9.10 -16.15
C ASP A 260 12.09 10.50 -16.78
N SER A 261 10.86 10.97 -17.00
CA SER A 261 10.57 12.28 -17.58
C SER A 261 10.84 13.46 -16.64
N LEU A 262 11.12 13.23 -15.35
CA LEU A 262 11.49 14.29 -14.43
C LEU A 262 12.82 14.92 -14.83
N VAL A 263 12.87 16.25 -14.76
CA VAL A 263 14.11 17.01 -14.98
C VAL A 263 14.76 17.25 -13.61
N LEU A 264 15.55 16.26 -13.19
CA LEU A 264 16.34 16.22 -11.96
C LEU A 264 17.71 15.63 -12.29
N ALA A 265 18.74 15.95 -11.49
CA ALA A 265 20.04 15.33 -11.67
C ALA A 265 19.97 13.81 -11.42
N GLN A 266 20.81 13.02 -12.09
CA GLN A 266 20.75 11.57 -11.98
C GLN A 266 20.99 11.11 -10.53
N ASP A 267 21.97 11.70 -9.84
CA ASP A 267 22.26 11.38 -8.44
C ASP A 267 21.05 11.67 -7.51
N GLU A 268 20.26 12.70 -7.80
CA GLU A 268 19.04 13.03 -7.04
C GLU A 268 17.94 11.99 -7.31
N LYS A 269 17.80 11.54 -8.56
CA LYS A 269 16.86 10.47 -8.93
C LYS A 269 17.22 9.16 -8.26
N ASP A 270 18.50 8.78 -8.30
CA ASP A 270 18.98 7.53 -7.71
C ASP A 270 18.78 7.53 -6.20
N LEU A 271 19.04 8.67 -5.54
CA LEU A 271 18.74 8.85 -4.11
C LEU A 271 17.24 8.74 -3.82
N LEU A 272 16.38 9.39 -4.63
CA LEU A 272 14.93 9.28 -4.47
C LEU A 272 14.46 7.83 -4.58
N VAL A 273 14.91 7.11 -5.62
CA VAL A 273 14.60 5.69 -5.83
C VAL A 273 15.04 4.85 -4.64
N ALA A 274 16.27 5.02 -4.16
CA ALA A 274 16.78 4.29 -3.00
C ALA A 274 15.96 4.55 -1.71
N LEU A 275 15.43 5.76 -1.55
CA LEU A 275 14.61 6.15 -0.39
C LEU A 275 13.17 5.63 -0.48
N ILE A 276 12.57 5.60 -1.68
CA ILE A 276 11.19 5.10 -1.87
C ILE A 276 11.10 3.59 -1.99
N ASP A 277 12.15 2.94 -2.50
CA ASP A 277 12.27 1.48 -2.54
C ASP A 277 12.59 0.87 -1.17
N ARG A 278 12.59 1.67 -0.09
CA ARG A 278 12.82 1.21 1.28
C ARG A 278 11.80 0.16 1.74
N ASP A 279 10.64 0.08 1.12
CA ASP A 279 9.69 -1.02 1.31
C ASP A 279 10.23 -2.40 0.87
N GLN A 280 11.23 -2.45 -0.03
CA GLN A 280 11.97 -3.67 -0.38
C GLN A 280 12.93 -4.12 0.75
N PHE A 281 13.28 -3.24 1.68
CA PHE A 281 14.15 -3.54 2.82
C PHE A 281 13.42 -4.10 4.06
N ASN A 282 12.10 -4.29 4.00
CA ASN A 282 11.33 -4.96 5.07
C ASN A 282 11.67 -6.46 5.28
N GLY A 283 12.68 -6.99 4.56
CA GLY A 283 13.37 -8.25 4.90
C GLY A 283 14.53 -8.10 5.90
N GLY A 284 14.93 -6.87 6.23
CA GLY A 284 15.96 -6.55 7.23
C GLY A 284 15.34 -5.83 8.44
N LYS A 285 15.93 -5.99 9.63
CA LYS A 285 15.47 -5.32 10.85
C LYS A 285 15.29 -3.81 10.59
N PRO A 286 14.14 -3.21 10.96
CA PRO A 286 13.99 -1.77 10.89
C PRO A 286 15.12 -1.12 11.70
N PHE A 287 15.73 -0.08 11.15
CA PHE A 287 16.58 0.82 11.92
C PHE A 287 15.64 1.66 12.79
N ASP A 288 15.11 1.04 13.83
CA ASP A 288 14.12 1.64 14.71
C ASP A 288 14.84 2.56 15.69
N ASP A 289 14.25 3.74 15.91
CA ASP A 289 14.55 4.53 17.09
C ASP A 289 14.15 3.73 18.34
N PHE A 290 14.66 4.06 19.52
CA PHE A 290 14.48 3.26 20.76
C PHE A 290 13.00 3.10 21.23
N ILE A 291 12.03 3.61 20.47
CA ILE A 291 10.59 3.65 20.76
C ILE A 291 9.82 3.07 19.55
N ASP A 292 9.09 1.97 19.78
CA ASP A 292 8.20 1.33 18.79
C ASP A 292 7.26 2.37 18.12
N GLY A 293 7.32 2.47 16.79
CA GLY A 293 6.41 3.28 15.97
C GLY A 293 6.85 4.72 15.66
N LYS A 294 8.05 5.16 16.04
CA LYS A 294 8.63 6.45 15.61
C LYS A 294 9.60 6.28 14.44
N GLY A 295 9.51 7.18 13.45
CA GLY A 295 10.51 7.27 12.37
C GLY A 295 10.43 6.19 11.29
N GLN A 296 9.31 5.46 11.19
CA GLN A 296 9.11 4.42 10.17
C GLN A 296 8.58 4.96 8.83
N GLY A 297 8.12 6.22 8.79
CA GLY A 297 7.70 6.89 7.57
C GLY A 297 8.85 7.54 6.80
N MET A 298 8.58 7.91 5.55
CA MET A 298 9.48 8.69 4.70
C MET A 298 8.83 10.05 4.43
N ILE A 299 9.43 11.13 4.93
CA ILE A 299 8.94 12.50 4.77
C ILE A 299 9.92 13.27 3.87
N MET A 300 9.45 13.66 2.70
CA MET A 300 10.21 14.44 1.73
C MET A 300 9.70 15.87 1.67
N LEU A 301 10.61 16.83 1.60
CA LEU A 301 10.29 18.23 1.39
C LEU A 301 10.79 18.70 0.02
N LEU A 302 9.87 19.13 -0.84
CA LEU A 302 10.15 19.69 -2.15
C LEU A 302 10.02 21.22 -2.08
N CYS A 303 11.13 21.92 -2.26
CA CYS A 303 11.22 23.37 -2.14
C CYS A 303 11.65 24.02 -3.45
N GLY A 304 11.06 25.16 -3.82
CA GLY A 304 11.57 25.95 -4.95
C GLY A 304 10.53 26.84 -5.61
N PRO A 305 10.86 27.56 -6.69
CA PRO A 305 9.95 28.47 -7.38
C PRO A 305 8.68 27.77 -7.91
N PRO A 306 7.60 28.51 -8.18
CA PRO A 306 6.39 27.93 -8.77
C PRO A 306 6.66 27.41 -10.20
N GLY A 307 6.08 26.26 -10.53
CA GLY A 307 6.09 25.73 -11.90
C GLY A 307 7.34 24.96 -12.34
N VAL A 308 8.22 24.57 -11.40
CA VAL A 308 9.47 23.82 -11.66
C VAL A 308 9.35 22.31 -11.51
N GLY A 309 8.15 21.77 -11.25
CA GLY A 309 7.91 20.32 -11.23
C GLY A 309 7.76 19.67 -9.85
N LYS A 310 7.72 20.42 -8.74
CA LYS A 310 7.53 19.85 -7.39
C LYS A 310 6.35 18.88 -7.27
N THR A 311 5.15 19.32 -7.64
CA THR A 311 3.93 18.48 -7.63
C THR A 311 4.04 17.31 -8.61
N LEU A 312 4.70 17.51 -9.76
CA LEU A 312 4.92 16.46 -10.76
C LEU A 312 5.86 15.36 -10.23
N THR A 313 6.86 15.71 -9.41
CA THR A 313 7.72 14.74 -8.75
C THR A 313 6.91 13.83 -7.82
N ALA A 314 5.97 14.37 -7.05
CA ALA A 314 5.10 13.57 -6.21
C ALA A 314 4.19 12.64 -7.03
N GLU A 315 3.62 13.14 -8.12
CA GLU A 315 2.85 12.33 -9.09
C GLU A 315 3.70 11.19 -9.66
N SER A 316 4.92 11.49 -10.09
CA SER A 316 5.81 10.51 -10.69
C SER A 316 6.29 9.45 -9.70
N ILE A 317 6.48 9.82 -8.42
CA ILE A 317 6.80 8.86 -7.36
C ILE A 317 5.61 7.91 -7.13
N ALA A 318 4.38 8.44 -7.08
CA ALA A 318 3.20 7.61 -6.89
C ALA A 318 2.98 6.63 -8.07
N GLU A 319 3.18 7.11 -9.30
CA GLU A 319 3.17 6.29 -10.52
C GLU A 319 4.27 5.21 -10.47
N TYR A 320 5.51 5.56 -10.14
CA TYR A 320 6.62 4.61 -10.02
C TYR A 320 6.34 3.50 -8.99
N LEU A 321 5.72 3.86 -7.86
CA LEU A 321 5.39 2.93 -6.78
C LEU A 321 4.09 2.14 -7.03
N HIS A 322 3.35 2.44 -8.09
CA HIS A 322 1.99 1.93 -8.32
C HIS A 322 1.07 2.14 -7.10
N ARG A 323 1.13 3.32 -6.48
CA ARG A 323 0.33 3.67 -5.30
C ARG A 323 -0.60 4.83 -5.59
N PRO A 324 -1.80 4.85 -4.96
CA PRO A 324 -2.67 6.02 -5.05
C PRO A 324 -1.97 7.27 -4.49
N LEU A 325 -2.19 8.42 -5.14
CA LEU A 325 -1.72 9.71 -4.65
C LEU A 325 -2.85 10.46 -3.95
N TYR A 326 -2.76 10.57 -2.62
CA TYR A 326 -3.71 11.33 -1.82
C TYR A 326 -3.24 12.78 -1.67
N LYS A 327 -3.89 13.71 -2.39
CA LYS A 327 -3.50 15.13 -2.41
C LYS A 327 -4.30 15.95 -1.40
N LEU A 328 -3.63 16.74 -0.58
CA LEU A 328 -4.22 17.77 0.28
C LEU A 328 -3.56 19.11 0.04
N GLY A 329 -4.35 20.18 -0.02
CA GLY A 329 -3.87 21.55 0.05
C GLY A 329 -4.39 22.28 1.30
N ALA A 330 -4.01 23.54 1.45
CA ALA A 330 -4.44 24.37 2.58
C ALA A 330 -5.96 24.48 2.72
N GLY A 331 -6.70 24.49 1.61
CA GLY A 331 -8.17 24.53 1.61
C GLY A 331 -8.83 23.27 2.20
N ASP A 332 -8.18 22.11 2.08
CA ASP A 332 -8.70 20.84 2.59
C ASP A 332 -8.49 20.68 4.09
N LEU A 333 -7.34 21.17 4.57
CA LEU A 333 -6.97 21.10 5.99
C LEU A 333 -7.75 22.15 6.82
N GLY A 334 -8.10 23.28 6.21
CA GLY A 334 -8.74 24.40 6.88
C GLY A 334 -7.73 25.33 7.57
N SER A 335 -8.25 26.32 8.30
CA SER A 335 -7.47 27.42 8.88
C SER A 335 -7.36 27.41 10.41
N ASP A 336 -8.03 26.46 11.09
CA ASP A 336 -8.02 26.33 12.55
C ASP A 336 -7.30 25.05 12.97
N ALA A 337 -6.53 25.11 14.05
CA ALA A 337 -5.71 24.02 14.54
C ALA A 337 -6.47 22.70 14.73
N ARG A 338 -7.72 22.77 15.25
CA ARG A 338 -8.53 21.56 15.46
C ARG A 338 -9.01 20.92 14.16
N LYS A 339 -9.37 21.74 13.16
CA LYS A 339 -9.79 21.23 11.85
C LYS A 339 -8.61 20.61 11.10
N VAL A 340 -7.46 21.27 11.14
CA VAL A 340 -6.22 20.75 10.55
C VAL A 340 -5.87 19.41 11.20
N GLU A 341 -5.93 19.32 12.53
CA GLU A 341 -5.69 18.08 13.25
C GLU A 341 -6.63 16.94 12.80
N GLN A 342 -7.93 17.19 12.78
CA GLN A 342 -8.94 16.19 12.40
C GLN A 342 -8.78 15.73 10.94
N ASN A 343 -8.59 16.69 10.01
CA ASN A 343 -8.51 16.40 8.59
C ASN A 343 -7.19 15.71 8.24
N LEU A 344 -6.08 16.15 8.84
CA LEU A 344 -4.78 15.52 8.63
C LEU A 344 -4.74 14.13 9.27
N ASP A 345 -5.21 13.95 10.52
CA ASP A 345 -5.29 12.63 11.16
C ASP A 345 -6.14 11.64 10.33
N SER A 346 -7.30 12.08 9.83
CA SER A 346 -8.14 11.27 8.96
C SER A 346 -7.42 10.89 7.66
N ALA A 347 -6.72 11.84 7.04
CA ALA A 347 -5.95 11.58 5.83
C ALA A 347 -4.77 10.64 6.06
N LEU A 348 -4.02 10.80 7.15
CA LEU A 348 -2.92 9.91 7.53
C LEU A 348 -3.43 8.47 7.71
N LYS A 349 -4.56 8.29 8.39
CA LYS A 349 -5.22 6.99 8.55
C LYS A 349 -5.66 6.37 7.23
N LEU A 350 -6.29 7.16 6.35
CA LEU A 350 -6.68 6.70 5.01
C LEU A 350 -5.46 6.30 4.18
N CYS A 351 -4.40 7.11 4.20
CA CYS A 351 -3.18 6.81 3.46
C CYS A 351 -2.48 5.56 3.98
N ALA A 352 -2.40 5.39 5.30
CA ALA A 352 -1.88 4.17 5.90
C ALA A 352 -2.72 2.95 5.50
N HIS A 353 -4.05 3.05 5.57
CA HIS A 353 -4.96 1.96 5.22
C HIS A 353 -4.87 1.55 3.75
N PHE A 354 -4.82 2.50 2.82
CA PHE A 354 -4.76 2.23 1.38
C PHE A 354 -3.34 2.12 0.83
N GLY A 355 -2.30 2.29 1.66
CA GLY A 355 -0.92 2.37 1.20
C GLY A 355 -0.69 3.52 0.21
N ALA A 356 -1.38 4.65 0.39
CA ALA A 356 -1.29 5.79 -0.52
C ALA A 356 -0.09 6.68 -0.20
N VAL A 357 0.49 7.31 -1.22
CA VAL A 357 1.44 8.41 -1.06
C VAL A 357 0.65 9.67 -0.68
N LEU A 358 1.01 10.30 0.43
CA LEU A 358 0.37 11.54 0.88
C LEU A 358 1.12 12.76 0.34
N LEU A 359 0.45 13.60 -0.43
CA LEU A 359 0.99 14.89 -0.90
C LEU A 359 0.30 16.04 -0.16
N LEU A 360 1.08 16.83 0.58
CA LEU A 360 0.64 18.12 1.12
C LEU A 360 1.20 19.23 0.21
N ASP A 361 0.37 19.68 -0.72
CA ASP A 361 0.74 20.68 -1.73
C ASP A 361 0.56 22.10 -1.17
N GLU A 362 1.55 22.96 -1.42
CA GLU A 362 1.61 24.34 -0.91
C GLU A 362 1.43 24.39 0.61
N ALA A 363 2.19 23.56 1.33
CA ALA A 363 2.17 23.46 2.78
C ALA A 363 2.87 24.64 3.50
N ASP A 364 3.15 25.75 2.80
CA ASP A 364 3.92 26.87 3.32
C ASP A 364 3.26 27.50 4.56
N VAL A 365 1.93 27.63 4.57
CA VAL A 365 1.17 28.16 5.72
C VAL A 365 1.36 27.35 7.00
N PHE A 366 1.55 26.02 6.89
CA PHE A 366 1.68 25.12 8.05
C PHE A 366 3.13 24.92 8.48
N MET A 367 4.08 25.27 7.60
CA MET A 367 5.51 25.13 7.88
C MET A 367 6.18 26.45 8.28
N GLU A 368 5.44 27.56 8.23
CA GLU A 368 6.04 28.88 8.39
C GLU A 368 6.46 29.16 9.85
N ALA A 369 7.69 29.67 10.05
CA ALA A 369 8.34 29.87 11.34
C ALA A 369 7.44 30.54 12.38
N ARG A 370 7.48 30.04 13.62
CA ARG A 370 6.67 30.58 14.71
C ARG A 370 7.00 32.06 14.98
N SER A 371 5.99 32.83 15.39
CA SER A 371 6.17 34.25 15.75
C SER A 371 5.52 34.57 17.09
N LEU A 372 6.12 35.49 17.86
CA LEU A 372 5.63 35.87 19.19
C LEU A 372 4.21 36.44 19.18
N ASN A 373 3.80 37.04 18.05
CA ASN A 373 2.53 37.75 17.93
C ASN A 373 1.41 36.93 17.29
N ASN A 374 1.66 35.65 16.93
CA ASN A 374 0.66 34.82 16.24
C ASN A 374 0.50 33.45 16.92
N LEU A 375 -0.26 33.43 18.02
CA LEU A 375 -0.55 32.21 18.77
C LEU A 375 -1.26 31.14 17.93
N GLN A 376 -2.22 31.53 17.08
CA GLN A 376 -2.99 30.61 16.23
C GLN A 376 -2.08 29.87 15.25
N ARG A 377 -1.15 30.58 14.61
CA ARG A 377 -0.17 29.95 13.71
C ARG A 377 0.81 29.06 14.46
N ASN A 378 1.27 29.47 15.64
CA ASN A 378 2.18 28.64 16.43
C ASN A 378 1.51 27.34 16.87
N GLU A 379 0.21 27.38 17.17
CA GLU A 379 -0.61 26.20 17.45
C GLU A 379 -0.70 25.29 16.22
N LEU A 380 -1.02 25.85 15.05
CA LEU A 380 -1.05 25.11 13.77
C LEU A 380 0.26 24.39 13.48
N VAL A 381 1.39 25.10 13.56
CA VAL A 381 2.73 24.54 13.33
C VAL A 381 3.04 23.42 14.33
N SER A 382 2.63 23.59 15.60
CA SER A 382 2.86 22.60 16.65
C SER A 382 2.03 21.33 16.46
N VAL A 383 0.76 21.47 16.07
CA VAL A 383 -0.11 20.33 15.70
C VAL A 383 0.47 19.58 14.51
N PHE A 384 0.91 20.31 13.48
CA PHE A 384 1.45 19.72 12.27
C PHE A 384 2.72 18.89 12.54
N LEU A 385 3.72 19.47 13.23
CA LEU A 385 4.95 18.76 13.59
C LEU A 385 4.70 17.48 14.40
N ARG A 386 3.74 17.51 15.32
CA ARG A 386 3.33 16.33 16.11
C ARG A 386 2.74 15.24 15.23
N LEU A 387 1.90 15.59 14.27
CA LEU A 387 1.29 14.61 13.35
C LEU A 387 2.30 14.00 12.38
N LEU A 388 3.34 14.75 12.00
CA LEU A 388 4.45 14.22 11.19
C LEU A 388 5.28 13.16 11.94
N GLU A 389 5.39 13.26 13.27
CA GLU A 389 6.25 12.36 14.08
C GLU A 389 5.88 10.89 14.01
N TYR A 390 4.58 10.62 13.91
CA TYR A 390 4.01 9.28 14.04
C TYR A 390 3.52 8.71 12.71
N TYR A 391 3.81 9.39 11.59
CA TYR A 391 3.39 8.90 10.29
C TYR A 391 4.32 7.79 9.81
N SER A 392 3.74 6.66 9.40
CA SER A 392 4.44 5.43 8.98
C SER A 392 4.33 5.14 7.48
N GLY A 393 4.11 6.17 6.64
CA GLY A 393 4.02 6.03 5.18
C GLY A 393 4.91 7.04 4.43
N ILE A 394 4.69 7.18 3.12
CA ILE A 394 5.40 8.16 2.29
C ILE A 394 4.61 9.45 2.24
N MET A 395 5.20 10.52 2.77
CA MET A 395 4.66 11.87 2.73
C MET A 395 5.58 12.79 1.92
N ILE A 396 4.97 13.57 1.04
CA ILE A 396 5.66 14.58 0.24
C ILE A 396 5.04 15.94 0.54
N LEU A 397 5.86 16.88 1.01
CA LEU A 397 5.49 18.25 1.30
C LEU A 397 6.01 19.14 0.16
N THR A 398 5.19 20.06 -0.36
CA THR A 398 5.69 21.07 -1.31
C THR A 398 5.61 22.47 -0.72
N THR A 399 6.59 23.30 -1.03
CA THR A 399 6.59 24.72 -0.63
C THR A 399 7.30 25.59 -1.65
N ASN A 400 6.79 26.82 -1.76
CA ASN A 400 7.42 27.88 -2.55
C ASN A 400 8.31 28.79 -1.69
N ARG A 401 8.31 28.63 -0.35
CA ARG A 401 8.93 29.55 0.60
C ARG A 401 9.94 28.86 1.51
N MET A 402 11.09 28.47 0.96
CA MET A 402 12.14 27.78 1.74
C MET A 402 12.65 28.58 2.95
N ARG A 403 12.82 29.90 2.80
CA ARG A 403 13.41 30.76 3.85
C ARG A 403 12.52 30.99 5.07
N SER A 404 11.23 30.68 4.96
CA SER A 404 10.28 30.94 6.04
C SER A 404 9.93 29.68 6.82
N ILE A 405 10.58 28.54 6.56
CA ILE A 405 10.27 27.27 7.22
C ILE A 405 10.74 27.30 8.67
N ASP A 406 9.93 26.77 9.58
CA ASP A 406 10.28 26.59 10.98
C ASP A 406 11.44 25.57 11.10
N PRO A 407 12.55 25.89 11.79
CA PRO A 407 13.69 24.99 11.90
C PRO A 407 13.36 23.60 12.49
N ALA A 408 12.26 23.46 13.25
CA ALA A 408 11.84 22.16 13.78
C ALA A 408 11.53 21.12 12.69
N PHE A 409 11.19 21.54 11.47
CA PHE A 409 10.96 20.62 10.34
C PHE A 409 12.24 19.89 9.90
N GLU A 410 13.43 20.47 10.10
CA GLU A 410 14.69 19.80 9.76
C GLU A 410 14.87 18.48 10.50
N SER A 411 14.29 18.34 11.70
CA SER A 411 14.34 17.11 12.49
C SER A 411 13.28 16.06 12.11
N ARG A 412 12.36 16.39 11.20
CA ARG A 412 11.22 15.53 10.80
C ARG A 412 11.18 15.21 9.31
N VAL A 413 12.03 15.86 8.52
CA VAL A 413 12.14 15.66 7.08
C VAL A 413 13.38 14.82 6.82
N ASP A 414 13.20 13.67 6.17
CA ASP A 414 14.31 12.76 5.83
C ASP A 414 15.17 13.30 4.69
N ILE A 415 14.53 13.96 3.71
CA ILE A 415 15.20 14.55 2.56
C ILE A 415 14.54 15.85 2.12
N THR A 416 15.35 16.85 1.84
CA THR A 416 14.92 18.11 1.20
C THR A 416 15.49 18.22 -0.21
N ILE A 417 14.62 18.34 -1.21
CA ILE A 417 15.00 18.56 -2.61
C ILE A 417 14.74 20.02 -2.97
N SER A 418 15.79 20.69 -3.41
CA SER A 418 15.78 22.11 -3.73
C SER A 418 15.75 22.32 -5.24
N TYR A 419 14.63 22.77 -5.76
CA TYR A 419 14.44 23.08 -7.18
C TYR A 419 14.89 24.51 -7.45
N ASN A 420 15.81 24.64 -8.40
CA ASN A 420 16.21 25.93 -8.94
C ASN A 420 15.31 26.36 -10.10
N GLN A 421 15.50 27.59 -10.59
CA GLN A 421 14.90 27.99 -11.86
C GLN A 421 15.43 27.10 -12.98
N LEU A 422 14.54 26.74 -13.92
CA LEU A 422 14.90 25.89 -15.05
C LEU A 422 15.94 26.59 -15.92
N THR A 423 17.08 25.93 -16.15
CA THR A 423 18.09 26.38 -17.12
C THR A 423 17.59 26.22 -18.55
N GLU A 424 18.30 26.77 -19.55
CA GLU A 424 17.94 26.57 -20.96
C GLU A 424 17.94 25.08 -21.34
N THR A 425 18.89 24.30 -20.82
CA THR A 425 18.95 22.85 -21.03
C THR A 425 17.75 22.14 -20.42
N ASP A 426 17.34 22.53 -19.21
CA ASP A 426 16.18 21.96 -18.53
C ASP A 426 14.91 22.28 -19.30
N ARG A 427 14.72 23.54 -19.73
CA ARG A 427 13.56 23.95 -20.52
C ARG A 427 13.48 23.20 -21.84
N LYS A 428 14.61 22.98 -22.52
CA LYS A 428 14.66 22.16 -23.74
C LYS A 428 14.16 20.74 -23.48
N GLN A 429 14.59 20.12 -22.37
CA GLN A 429 14.12 18.80 -21.96
C GLN A 429 12.61 18.81 -21.62
N VAL A 430 12.13 19.82 -20.89
CA VAL A 430 10.71 19.97 -20.58
C VAL A 430 9.86 20.09 -21.85
N TRP A 431 10.29 20.88 -22.83
CA TRP A 431 9.63 20.96 -24.14
C TRP A 431 9.57 19.61 -24.83
N ARG A 432 10.71 18.90 -24.89
CA ARG A 432 10.78 17.56 -25.49
C ARG A 432 9.83 16.58 -24.81
N ASN A 433 9.83 16.55 -23.48
CA ASN A 433 8.99 15.62 -22.71
C ASN A 433 7.51 15.89 -22.95
N PHE A 434 7.07 17.15 -22.95
CA PHE A 434 5.66 17.44 -23.26
C PHE A 434 5.28 17.11 -24.70
N LEU A 435 6.14 17.40 -25.68
CA LEU A 435 5.85 17.09 -27.09
C LEU A 435 5.86 15.59 -27.37
N ALA A 436 6.69 14.81 -26.68
CA ALA A 436 6.72 13.35 -26.78
C ALA A 436 5.43 12.67 -26.27
N THR A 437 4.65 13.35 -25.42
CA THR A 437 3.32 12.85 -25.00
C THR A 437 2.23 13.01 -26.08
N LEU A 438 2.53 13.71 -27.17
CA LEU A 438 1.60 13.92 -28.28
C LEU A 438 1.86 12.92 -29.40
N ASP A 439 0.83 12.63 -30.20
CA ASP A 439 0.97 11.79 -31.39
C ASP A 439 2.01 12.38 -32.34
N ALA A 440 3.02 11.59 -32.69
CA ALA A 440 4.14 12.03 -33.54
C ALA A 440 3.68 12.64 -34.88
N ASN A 441 2.56 12.15 -35.43
CA ASN A 441 1.99 12.67 -36.69
C ASN A 441 1.32 14.05 -36.56
N THR A 442 1.15 14.55 -35.33
CA THR A 442 0.50 15.83 -35.05
C THR A 442 1.48 16.93 -34.67
N VAL A 443 2.78 16.63 -34.60
CA VAL A 443 3.85 17.54 -34.17
C VAL A 443 4.91 17.63 -35.26
N ASP A 444 5.24 18.86 -35.64
CA ASP A 444 6.28 19.22 -36.62
C ASP A 444 7.22 20.24 -35.95
N VAL A 445 8.01 19.76 -35.00
CA VAL A 445 8.98 20.56 -34.22
C VAL A 445 10.27 19.78 -34.15
N ASP A 446 11.36 20.34 -34.69
CA ASP A 446 12.67 19.70 -34.71
C ASP A 446 13.56 20.12 -33.51
N GLU A 447 14.77 19.55 -33.44
CA GLU A 447 15.74 19.87 -32.38
C GLU A 447 16.25 21.31 -32.44
N ALA A 448 16.27 21.94 -33.61
CA ALA A 448 16.67 23.34 -33.77
C ALA A 448 15.60 24.28 -33.22
N ASP A 449 14.33 23.96 -33.47
CA ASP A 449 13.17 24.65 -32.93
C ASP A 449 13.10 24.52 -31.41
N LEU A 450 13.31 23.32 -30.87
CA LEU A 450 13.41 23.11 -29.42
C LEU A 450 14.48 24.00 -28.78
N THR A 451 15.63 24.15 -29.45
CA THR A 451 16.72 25.01 -28.98
C THR A 451 16.31 26.49 -28.98
N LYS A 452 15.56 26.95 -29.99
CA LYS A 452 15.01 28.32 -30.01
C LYS A 452 13.93 28.52 -28.93
N LEU A 453 13.04 27.55 -28.75
CA LEU A 453 11.96 27.59 -27.76
C LEU A 453 12.49 27.58 -26.32
N ALA A 454 13.62 26.90 -26.07
CA ALA A 454 14.26 26.84 -24.77
C ALA A 454 14.86 28.17 -24.30
N ARG A 455 15.17 29.10 -25.22
CA ARG A 455 15.68 30.44 -24.88
C ARG A 455 14.66 31.30 -24.14
N TRP A 456 13.38 31.00 -24.30
CA TRP A 456 12.34 31.70 -23.56
C TRP A 456 12.34 31.26 -22.09
N GLU A 457 12.44 32.21 -21.16
CA GLU A 457 12.50 31.98 -19.71
C GLU A 457 11.13 31.63 -19.11
N PHE A 458 10.52 30.55 -19.59
CA PHE A 458 9.25 30.03 -19.08
C PHE A 458 9.46 28.83 -18.15
N ASN A 459 8.63 28.75 -17.11
CA ASN A 459 8.54 27.57 -16.26
C ASN A 459 7.72 26.46 -16.93
N GLY A 460 7.78 25.24 -16.38
CA GLY A 460 7.10 24.08 -16.96
C GLY A 460 5.59 24.22 -17.07
N ARG A 461 4.94 24.92 -16.13
CA ARG A 461 3.49 25.22 -16.18
C ARG A 461 3.16 26.14 -17.35
N GLN A 462 3.99 27.15 -17.60
CA GLN A 462 3.84 28.07 -18.73
C GLN A 462 4.08 27.36 -20.06
N ILE A 463 5.09 26.48 -20.15
CA ILE A 463 5.38 25.65 -21.34
C ILE A 463 4.18 24.74 -21.66
N LYS A 464 3.67 23.97 -20.69
CA LYS A 464 2.48 23.11 -20.87
C LYS A 464 1.28 23.89 -21.38
N SER A 465 1.04 25.06 -20.78
CA SER A 465 -0.04 25.97 -21.19
C SER A 465 0.17 26.51 -22.60
N ALA A 466 1.40 26.85 -23.00
CA ALA A 466 1.71 27.31 -24.35
C ALA A 466 1.45 26.23 -25.40
N ILE A 467 1.89 24.99 -25.15
CA ILE A 467 1.63 23.84 -26.03
C ILE A 467 0.12 23.64 -26.20
N LYS A 468 -0.65 23.65 -25.10
CA LYS A 468 -2.11 23.49 -25.17
C LYS A 468 -2.77 24.56 -26.05
N THR A 469 -2.39 25.82 -25.90
CA THR A 469 -2.94 26.92 -26.71
C THR A 469 -2.50 26.82 -28.17
N ALA A 470 -1.23 26.49 -28.43
CA ALA A 470 -0.71 26.34 -29.78
C ALA A 470 -1.36 25.16 -30.52
N ARG A 471 -1.69 24.07 -29.82
CA ARG A 471 -2.47 22.96 -30.39
C ARG A 471 -3.84 23.41 -30.87
N ILE A 472 -4.55 24.22 -30.09
CA ILE A 472 -5.86 24.77 -30.49
C ILE A 472 -5.72 25.61 -31.77
N LEU A 473 -4.66 26.41 -31.86
CA LEU A 473 -4.36 27.20 -33.05
C LEU A 473 -4.05 26.32 -34.28
N ALA A 474 -3.22 25.29 -34.10
CA ALA A 474 -2.85 24.35 -35.15
C ALA A 474 -4.07 23.56 -35.67
N THR A 475 -4.91 23.04 -34.76
CA THR A 475 -6.17 22.37 -35.11
C THR A 475 -7.11 23.27 -35.89
N LYS A 476 -7.24 24.54 -35.49
CA LYS A 476 -8.08 25.51 -36.21
C LYS A 476 -7.58 25.76 -37.64
N LYS A 477 -6.27 25.74 -37.84
CA LYS A 477 -5.63 25.87 -39.16
C LYS A 477 -5.53 24.56 -39.94
N LYS A 478 -5.86 23.42 -39.32
CA LYS A 478 -5.74 22.07 -39.89
C LYS A 478 -4.30 21.71 -40.27
N GLU A 479 -3.34 22.17 -39.48
CA GLU A 479 -1.91 21.93 -39.65
C GLU A 479 -1.36 21.18 -38.43
N PRO A 480 -0.24 20.45 -38.56
CA PRO A 480 0.47 19.93 -37.39
C PRO A 480 0.96 21.08 -36.50
N LEU A 481 1.14 20.78 -35.20
CA LEU A 481 1.73 21.72 -34.25
C LEU A 481 3.19 21.98 -34.64
N ASN A 482 3.49 23.20 -35.07
CA ASN A 482 4.83 23.61 -35.48
C ASN A 482 5.36 24.76 -34.62
N ALA A 483 6.65 25.08 -34.79
CA ALA A 483 7.32 26.14 -34.04
C ALA A 483 6.67 27.53 -34.24
N GLN A 484 6.07 27.80 -35.40
CA GLN A 484 5.40 29.08 -35.65
C GLN A 484 4.17 29.26 -34.74
N HIS A 485 3.36 28.21 -34.57
CA HIS A 485 2.22 28.23 -33.65
C HIS A 485 2.66 28.49 -32.21
N LEU A 486 3.76 27.88 -31.78
CA LEU A 486 4.34 28.11 -30.45
C LEU A 486 4.85 29.54 -30.30
N ASN A 487 5.63 30.06 -31.25
CA ASN A 487 6.16 31.42 -31.22
C ASN A 487 5.08 32.51 -31.16
N VAL A 488 3.95 32.32 -31.86
CA VAL A 488 2.79 33.22 -31.77
C VAL A 488 2.24 33.25 -30.33
N VAL A 489 2.09 32.09 -29.69
CA VAL A 489 1.57 32.02 -28.31
C VAL A 489 2.55 32.62 -27.31
N LEU A 490 3.85 32.30 -27.46
CA LEU A 490 4.90 32.78 -26.57
C LEU A 490 5.08 34.30 -26.66
N SER A 491 5.09 34.86 -27.88
CA SER A 491 5.21 36.31 -28.09
C SER A 491 4.03 37.09 -27.50
N LEU A 492 2.79 36.62 -27.70
CA LEU A 492 1.60 37.24 -27.10
C LEU A 492 1.65 37.22 -25.57
N ARG A 493 2.11 36.10 -24.99
CA ARG A 493 2.21 35.95 -23.54
C ARG A 493 3.30 36.83 -22.95
N ASN A 494 4.46 36.91 -23.62
CA ASN A 494 5.55 37.77 -23.17
C ASN A 494 5.16 39.25 -23.24
N LYS A 495 4.46 39.67 -24.31
CA LYS A 495 3.91 41.02 -24.43
C LYS A 495 2.94 41.35 -23.29
N ALA A 496 2.04 40.43 -22.95
CA ALA A 496 1.12 40.61 -21.83
C ALA A 496 1.83 40.68 -20.47
N LEU A 497 2.87 39.87 -20.25
CA LEU A 497 3.69 39.89 -19.03
C LEU A 497 4.47 41.20 -18.89
N GLY A 498 5.08 41.69 -19.97
CA GLY A 498 5.76 43.00 -19.98
C GLY A 498 4.82 44.16 -19.64
N MET A 499 3.58 44.12 -20.17
CA MET A 499 2.53 45.10 -19.83
C MET A 499 2.11 45.02 -18.35
N MET A 500 2.02 43.82 -17.77
CA MET A 500 1.68 43.65 -16.34
C MET A 500 2.82 44.08 -15.42
N ASN A 501 4.07 43.96 -15.85
CA ASN A 501 5.25 44.35 -15.09
C ASN A 501 5.63 45.83 -15.26
N GLY A 502 4.87 46.60 -16.06
CA GLY A 502 5.11 48.04 -16.25
C GLY A 502 6.28 48.39 -17.17
N GLU A 503 6.78 47.44 -17.95
CA GLU A 503 7.85 47.66 -18.93
C GLU A 503 7.26 48.08 -20.27
N GLU A 504 7.07 49.39 -20.49
CA GLU A 504 6.47 49.92 -21.73
C GLU A 504 7.40 49.92 -22.95
N ASN A 505 8.70 49.65 -22.84
CA ASN A 505 9.63 49.78 -23.98
C ASN A 505 10.74 48.72 -23.99
N LEU A 506 10.51 47.60 -24.68
CA LEU A 506 11.59 46.71 -25.15
C LEU A 506 11.14 45.79 -26.32
N VAL A 507 10.29 46.29 -27.22
CA VAL A 507 9.70 45.46 -28.30
C VAL A 507 10.50 45.48 -29.63
N ASP A 508 11.53 46.30 -29.78
CA ASP A 508 12.17 46.47 -31.11
C ASP A 508 13.49 45.71 -31.35
N SER A 509 14.01 44.93 -30.40
CA SER A 509 15.31 44.26 -30.57
C SER A 509 15.28 42.75 -30.87
N ILE A 510 14.13 42.07 -30.76
CA ILE A 510 14.05 40.61 -31.02
C ILE A 510 13.30 40.30 -32.33
N SER A 511 12.55 41.26 -32.87
CA SER A 511 11.76 41.10 -34.11
C SER A 511 12.58 41.18 -35.40
N SER A 512 13.84 41.64 -35.33
CA SER A 512 14.67 41.96 -36.51
C SER A 512 15.89 41.06 -36.70
N GLY A 513 15.99 39.94 -35.97
CA GLY A 513 17.15 39.06 -36.07
C GLY A 513 16.95 37.62 -35.60
N ILE A 514 15.90 36.93 -36.08
CA ILE A 514 15.80 35.45 -36.07
C ILE A 514 15.10 34.98 -37.34
#